data_AF-A0A847WUR2-F1
#
_entry.id   AF-A0A847WUR2-F1
#
_cell.length_a   1.000
_cell.length_b   1.000
_cell.length_c   1.000
_cell.angle_alpha   90.00
_cell.angle_beta   90.00
_cell.angle_gamma   90.00
#
_symmetry.space_group_name_H-M   'P 1'
#
loop_
_entity.id
_entity.type
_entity.pdbx_description
1 polymer ?
#
loop_
_entity_poly.entity_id
_entity_poly.type
_entity_poly.pdbx_seq_one_letter_code
_entity_poly.pdbx_strand_id
1 'polypeptide(L)'
;MKQQSKLFDTIRIRPRREEKAEPVEATCDWEGCDAAGEFRAPKGVRSEGQYHNFCLEHVREYNKSFNYFAGMTPEQLDEALHAPPKAESRSSFATGNAGTARAAG
;
A
#
# COMPACT_ATOMS: atom_id res chain seq x y z
N MET A 1 14.39 -25.03 -26.17
CA MET A 1 13.32 -25.03 -27.21
C MET A 1 12.53 -23.74 -27.04
N LYS A 2 12.54 -22.83 -28.02
CA LYS A 2 11.80 -21.55 -27.95
C LYS A 2 10.37 -21.82 -28.43
N GLN A 3 9.38 -21.67 -27.55
CA GLN A 3 7.97 -21.89 -27.89
C GLN A 3 7.48 -20.70 -28.73
N GLN A 4 7.54 -20.84 -30.05
CA GLN A 4 7.06 -19.85 -31.01
C GLN A 4 5.54 -19.97 -31.16
N SER A 5 4.77 -19.56 -30.14
CA SER A 5 3.33 -19.44 -30.28
C SER A 5 2.98 -18.00 -30.63
N LYS A 6 2.15 -17.85 -31.68
CA LYS A 6 1.59 -16.56 -32.15
C LYS A 6 0.77 -15.84 -31.06
N LEU A 7 0.51 -16.52 -29.94
CA LEU A 7 -0.22 -16.01 -28.80
C LEU A 7 0.58 -14.99 -28.00
N PHE A 8 1.90 -15.12 -27.93
CA PHE A 8 2.76 -14.18 -27.19
C PHE A 8 3.16 -12.95 -28.03
N ASP A 9 3.11 -13.03 -29.37
CA ASP A 9 3.44 -11.91 -30.28
C ASP A 9 2.36 -10.82 -30.32
N THR A 10 1.11 -11.14 -30.00
CA THR A 10 0.00 -10.16 -29.94
C THR A 10 -0.13 -9.46 -28.59
N ILE A 11 0.60 -9.92 -27.56
CA ILE A 11 0.57 -9.29 -26.23
C ILE A 11 1.44 -8.03 -26.27
N ARG A 12 0.81 -6.90 -26.59
CA ARG A 12 1.45 -5.58 -26.58
C ARG A 12 1.51 -5.03 -25.15
N ILE A 13 2.47 -5.51 -24.36
CA ILE A 13 2.73 -4.97 -23.02
C ILE A 13 3.32 -3.57 -23.19
N ARG A 14 2.55 -2.53 -22.86
CA ARG A 14 3.10 -1.19 -22.76
C ARG A 14 4.03 -1.17 -21.55
N PRO A 15 5.29 -0.72 -21.69
CA PRO A 15 6.14 -0.56 -20.51
C PRO A 15 5.43 0.39 -19.55
N ARG A 16 5.39 0.01 -18.27
CA ARG A 16 4.87 0.87 -17.22
C ARG A 16 5.73 2.13 -17.24
N ARG A 17 5.18 3.24 -17.73
CA ARG A 17 5.84 4.54 -17.64
C ARG A 17 5.94 4.83 -16.15
N GLU A 18 7.17 4.82 -15.64
CA GLU A 18 7.45 5.31 -14.30
C GLU A 18 7.10 6.80 -14.30
N GLU A 19 5.92 7.14 -13.79
CA GLU A 19 5.60 8.51 -13.42
C GLU A 19 6.59 8.88 -12.32
N LYS A 20 7.65 9.60 -12.69
CA LYS A 20 8.57 10.21 -11.73
C LYS A 20 7.71 11.08 -10.82
N ALA A 21 7.59 10.69 -9.56
CA ALA A 21 6.93 11.49 -8.55
C ALA A 21 7.56 12.89 -8.56
N GLU A 22 6.72 13.92 -8.54
CA GLU A 22 7.17 15.31 -8.55
C GLU A 22 8.20 15.55 -7.43
N PRO A 23 9.27 16.32 -7.69
CA PRO A 23 10.30 16.56 -6.70
C PRO A 23 9.66 17.22 -5.48
N VAL A 24 9.70 16.52 -4.35
CA VAL A 24 9.19 17.04 -3.10
C VAL A 24 10.21 18.05 -2.59
N GLU A 25 9.89 19.35 -2.70
CA GLU A 25 10.72 20.47 -2.23
C GLU A 25 10.75 20.61 -0.69
N ALA A 26 10.14 19.69 0.04
CA ALA A 26 10.11 19.73 1.50
C ALA A 26 11.44 19.26 2.07
N THR A 27 11.98 20.02 3.02
CA THR A 27 13.08 19.59 3.88
C THR A 27 12.59 18.58 4.91
N CYS A 28 13.51 17.80 5.48
CA CYS A 28 13.20 16.90 6.58
C CYS A 28 12.71 17.69 7.81
N ASP A 29 11.59 17.29 8.39
CA ASP A 29 11.02 17.88 9.62
C ASP A 29 11.79 17.45 10.90
N TRP A 30 13.00 16.90 10.76
CA TRP A 30 13.78 16.41 11.90
C TRP A 30 14.74 17.50 12.37
N GLU A 31 14.85 17.68 13.69
CA GLU A 31 15.68 18.70 14.33
C GLU A 31 17.13 18.61 13.83
N GLY A 32 17.57 19.62 13.07
CA GLY A 32 18.94 19.70 12.53
C GLY A 32 19.20 18.87 11.26
N CYS A 33 18.16 18.45 10.52
CA CYS A 33 18.34 17.75 9.25
C CYS A 33 17.92 18.59 8.04
N ASP A 34 18.87 18.89 7.15
CA ASP A 34 18.64 19.61 5.89
C ASP A 34 18.46 18.69 4.67
N ALA A 35 18.23 17.38 4.90
CA ALA A 35 18.04 16.42 3.81
C ALA A 35 16.65 16.54 3.16
N ALA A 36 16.50 16.02 1.94
CA ALA A 36 15.22 16.01 1.23
C ALA A 36 14.17 15.13 1.94
N GLY A 37 13.02 15.73 2.25
CA GLY A 37 11.87 15.11 2.89
C GLY A 37 10.95 14.40 1.90
N GLU A 38 11.47 13.39 1.20
CA GLU A 38 10.71 12.65 0.17
C GLU A 38 9.61 11.73 0.74
N PHE A 39 9.70 11.37 2.02
CA PHE A 39 8.85 10.34 2.61
C PHE A 39 7.90 10.91 3.65
N ARG A 40 6.61 10.58 3.52
CA ARG A 40 5.55 11.03 4.43
C ARG A 40 5.34 10.02 5.56
N ALA A 41 5.35 10.48 6.80
CA ALA A 41 5.02 9.68 7.99
C ALA A 41 3.82 10.28 8.74
N PRO A 42 2.86 9.47 9.23
CA PRO A 42 1.73 9.97 10.00
C PRO A 42 2.22 10.54 11.34
N LYS A 43 1.69 11.68 11.81
CA LYS A 43 2.14 12.30 13.08
C LYS A 43 1.74 11.52 14.34
N GLY A 44 0.87 10.52 14.22
CA GLY A 44 0.38 9.74 15.36
C GLY A 44 -0.72 8.76 14.96
N VAL A 45 -1.03 7.83 15.87
CA VAL A 45 -1.98 6.72 15.68
C VAL A 45 -3.40 7.21 15.34
N ARG A 46 -3.76 8.42 15.80
CA ARG A 46 -5.08 9.05 15.57
C ARG A 46 -4.99 10.38 14.81
N SER A 47 -3.82 10.69 14.25
CA SER A 47 -3.60 11.94 13.52
C SER A 47 -4.05 11.76 12.08
N GLU A 48 -5.36 11.54 11.87
CA GLU A 48 -5.94 11.46 10.53
C GLU A 48 -5.73 12.80 9.81
N GLY A 49 -4.91 12.79 8.77
CA GLY A 49 -4.65 13.96 7.92
C GLY A 49 -3.42 14.81 8.26
N GLN A 50 -2.65 14.46 9.30
CA GLN A 50 -1.39 15.16 9.60
C GLN A 50 -0.21 14.25 9.27
N TYR A 51 0.67 14.73 8.39
CA TYR A 51 1.88 14.03 7.96
C TYR A 51 3.12 14.90 8.19
N HIS A 52 4.22 14.26 8.56
CA HIS A 52 5.56 14.82 8.54
C HIS A 52 6.29 14.37 7.28
N ASN A 53 7.16 15.23 6.76
CA ASN A 53 8.06 14.87 5.67
C ASN A 53 9.44 14.58 6.26
N PHE A 54 9.96 13.39 6.03
CA PHE A 54 11.25 12.95 6.55
C PHE A 54 12.16 12.45 5.42
N CYS A 55 13.47 12.50 5.66
CA CYS A 55 14.45 11.85 4.80
C CYS A 55 14.52 10.34 5.09
N LEU A 56 15.17 9.59 4.20
CA LEU A 56 15.24 8.12 4.27
C LEU A 56 15.79 7.59 5.60
N GLU A 57 16.73 8.31 6.22
CA GLU A 57 17.31 7.96 7.51
C GLU A 57 16.31 8.15 8.66
N HIS A 58 15.71 9.34 8.76
CA HIS A 58 14.76 9.67 9.82
C HIS A 58 13.44 8.90 9.72
N VAL A 59 12.99 8.54 8.51
CA VAL A 59 11.81 7.67 8.34
C VAL A 59 12.04 6.30 8.98
N ARG A 60 13.25 5.75 8.86
CA ARG A 60 13.57 4.44 9.44
C ARG A 60 13.57 4.50 10.96
N GLU A 61 14.14 5.56 11.52
CA GLU A 61 14.14 5.78 12.98
C GLU A 61 12.72 6.02 13.49
N TYR A 62 11.94 6.86 12.79
CA TYR A 62 10.54 7.09 13.07
C TYR A 62 9.74 5.79 13.08
N ASN A 63 9.81 5.00 12.00
CA ASN A 63 9.10 3.73 11.87
C ASN A 63 9.53 2.69 12.92
N LYS A 64 10.79 2.71 13.34
CA LYS A 64 11.29 1.81 14.40
C LYS A 64 10.66 2.14 15.77
N SER A 65 10.43 3.42 16.03
CA SER A 65 9.78 3.90 17.26
C SER A 65 8.25 3.91 17.18
N PHE A 66 7.68 3.87 15.96
CA PHE A 66 6.25 3.97 15.74
C PHE A 66 5.54 2.68 16.11
N ASN A 67 4.71 2.75 17.15
CA ASN A 67 3.82 1.67 17.55
C ASN A 67 2.37 2.07 17.26
N TYR A 68 1.79 1.47 16.24
CA TYR A 68 0.38 1.67 15.89
C TYR A 68 -0.59 1.28 17.03
N PHE A 69 -0.21 0.29 17.84
CA PHE A 69 -1.03 -0.20 18.94
C PHE A 69 -0.75 0.49 20.28
N ALA A 70 0.05 1.56 20.28
CA ALA A 70 0.31 2.33 21.50
C ALA A 70 -1.01 2.90 22.06
N GLY A 71 -1.45 2.39 23.22
CA GLY A 71 -2.70 2.78 23.88
C GLY A 71 -3.90 1.85 23.65
N MET A 72 -3.71 0.72 22.96
CA MET A 72 -4.72 -0.33 22.85
C MET A 72 -4.62 -1.31 24.03
N THR A 73 -5.74 -1.75 24.59
CA THR A 73 -5.73 -2.77 25.66
C THR A 73 -5.31 -4.13 25.07
N PRO A 74 -4.76 -5.06 25.89
CA PRO A 74 -4.34 -6.37 25.38
C PRO A 74 -5.50 -7.13 24.70
N GLU A 75 -6.73 -6.95 25.19
CA GLU A 75 -7.95 -7.54 24.61
C GLU A 75 -8.26 -6.98 23.21
N GLN A 76 -8.08 -5.67 23.02
CA GLN A 76 -8.26 -5.03 21.72
C GLN A 76 -7.15 -5.37 20.73
N LEU A 77 -5.93 -5.63 21.23
CA LEU A 77 -4.81 -6.09 20.40
C LEU A 77 -5.07 -7.51 19.88
N ASP A 78 -5.53 -8.41 20.75
CA ASP A 78 -5.89 -9.79 20.39
C ASP A 78 -6.99 -9.80 19.32
N GLU A 79 -8.06 -9.02 19.55
CA GLU A 79 -9.12 -8.82 18.57
C GLU A 79 -8.59 -8.23 17.26
N ALA A 80 -7.69 -7.24 17.27
CA ALA A 80 -7.14 -6.67 16.04
C ALA A 80 -6.24 -7.64 15.26
N LEU A 81 -5.55 -8.57 15.93
CA LEU A 81 -4.70 -9.59 15.31
C LEU A 81 -5.52 -10.75 14.75
N HIS A 82 -6.61 -11.11 15.43
CA HIS A 82 -7.47 -12.24 15.06
C HIS A 82 -8.69 -11.83 14.23
N ALA A 83 -9.02 -10.54 14.18
CA ALA A 83 -10.02 -10.02 13.28
C ALA A 83 -9.54 -10.26 11.84
N PRO A 84 -10.33 -10.93 11.00
CA PRO A 84 -10.03 -10.97 9.59
C PRO A 84 -9.92 -9.51 9.10
N PRO A 85 -8.94 -9.17 8.24
CA PRO A 85 -8.92 -7.86 7.63
C PRO A 85 -10.31 -7.64 7.06
N LYS A 86 -10.91 -6.46 7.28
CA LYS A 86 -12.17 -6.08 6.66
C LYS A 86 -11.95 -6.08 5.15
N ALA A 87 -12.04 -7.26 4.56
CA ALA A 87 -12.29 -7.45 3.17
C ALA A 87 -13.73 -6.98 3.00
N GLU A 88 -13.90 -5.65 2.95
CA GLU A 88 -14.91 -5.10 2.07
C GLU A 88 -14.82 -5.92 0.79
N SER A 89 -15.92 -6.59 0.46
CA SER A 89 -15.96 -7.67 -0.51
C SER A 89 -15.31 -7.20 -1.81
N ARG A 90 -14.00 -7.39 -1.96
CA ARG A 90 -13.34 -7.27 -3.24
C ARG A 90 -13.89 -8.45 -3.98
N SER A 91 -14.85 -8.19 -4.85
CA SER A 91 -15.21 -9.08 -5.95
C SER A 91 -14.02 -9.15 -6.93
N SER A 92 -12.83 -9.49 -6.41
CA SER A 92 -11.71 -9.90 -7.23
C SER A 92 -12.10 -11.28 -7.71
N PHE A 93 -12.49 -11.32 -8.99
CA PHE A 93 -13.09 -12.43 -9.71
C PHE A 93 -14.59 -12.57 -9.44
N ALA A 94 -15.39 -12.21 -10.45
CA ALA A 94 -16.68 -12.83 -10.65
C ALA A 94 -16.42 -14.32 -10.86
N THR A 95 -16.45 -15.11 -9.78
CA THR A 95 -16.67 -16.54 -9.90
C THR A 95 -18.02 -16.67 -10.58
N GLY A 96 -18.01 -16.94 -11.88
CA GLY A 96 -19.21 -17.08 -12.68
C GLY A 96 -20.19 -17.98 -11.95
N ASN A 97 -21.40 -17.48 -11.69
CA ASN A 97 -22.46 -18.28 -11.12
C ASN A 97 -22.75 -19.44 -12.08
N ALA A 98 -22.36 -20.66 -11.72
CA ALA A 98 -22.60 -21.87 -12.49
C ALA A 98 -24.08 -22.28 -12.54
N GLY A 99 -25.00 -21.37 -12.18
CA GLY A 99 -26.45 -21.60 -12.15
C GLY A 99 -27.23 -21.14 -13.38
N THR A 100 -26.68 -20.31 -14.28
CA THR A 100 -27.46 -19.71 -15.39
C THR A 100 -27.13 -20.24 -16.79
N ALA A 101 -26.21 -21.19 -16.94
CA ALA A 101 -25.84 -21.76 -18.25
C ALA A 101 -26.68 -22.99 -18.68
N ARG A 102 -27.83 -23.25 -18.06
CA ARG A 102 -28.79 -24.29 -18.49
C ARG A 102 -30.16 -23.70 -18.81
N ALA A 103 -30.21 -22.70 -19.70
CA ALA A 103 -31.46 -22.23 -20.29
C ALA A 103 -31.20 -21.44 -21.58
N ALA A 104 -30.60 -22.06 -22.60
CA ALA A 104 -30.70 -21.59 -23.98
C ALA A 104 -30.24 -22.70 -24.94
N GLY A 105 -31.21 -23.28 -25.67
CA GLY A 105 -31.01 -24.01 -26.94
C GLY A 105 -30.56 -25.45 -26.82
#